data_AF-G3PZC7-F1
#
_entry.id   AF-G3PZC7-F1
#
_cell.length_a   1.000
_cell.length_b   1.000
_cell.length_c   1.000
_cell.angle_alpha   90.00
_cell.angle_beta   90.00
_cell.angle_gamma   90.00
#
_symmetry.space_group_name_H-M   'P 1'
#
loop_
_entity.id
_entity.type
_entity.pdbx_description
1 polymer ?
#
loop_
_entity_poly.entity_id
_entity_poly.type
_entity_poly.pdbx_seq_one_letter_code
_entity_poly.pdbx_strand_id
1 'polypeptide(L)'
;MSPLCDCCGERINRLDQQISVMRKEIKNLRQMLDSATRGHRKHMISIQSAVSKIGLRDPEKDQTPAAPTPPPPQAALERGSIQTVPIGYVTSCFSVKNGTPRQPTICVASRAELRIHQSVFNNPDHALVGLEQYSHVWIIFLFHKNGHLNYKAKVKPPRLNGQRVGLYSTRSPHRPNALGLTLARLDKIVGDTIHLSNIDIIAGTPVLDIKPYIPEYDNPLSRMSSDETTDSLNPPNYSDDQSALKEEQSDHNDDFSSFLSKDKSEANVSFTASPESSSAQFLPHKALHDVLEEVKGYVTQRDLCQLSCAKEDQVSDSYKTQTPDGTVDQPCFGEEVCSAIAGWIREPPVSSLEVRFTPQAGRELADFLPAHLSGPSESHRPRFKFLRSPEEAVAAIRGVLSADPRSVYRRTRCRDRLFFFTLDTADITCWFGQGFAEVLRVRPVGQCIASM
;
A
#
# COMPACT_ATOMS: atom_id res chain seq x y z
N MET A 1 -10.77 50.19 -39.41
CA MET A 1 -11.59 49.27 -38.59
C MET A 1 -12.97 49.22 -39.23
N SER A 2 -13.50 48.05 -39.53
CA SER A 2 -14.87 47.92 -40.05
C SER A 2 -15.89 48.06 -38.90
N PRO A 3 -17.05 48.70 -39.11
CA PRO A 3 -18.09 48.73 -38.09
C PRO A 3 -18.60 47.31 -37.79
N LEU A 4 -18.91 47.05 -36.52
CA LEU A 4 -19.60 45.82 -36.13
C LEU A 4 -21.04 45.86 -36.62
N CYS A 5 -21.51 44.77 -37.24
CA CYS A 5 -22.90 44.60 -37.63
C CYS A 5 -23.82 44.66 -36.40
N ASP A 6 -24.93 45.40 -36.46
CA ASP A 6 -25.84 45.63 -35.32
C ASP A 6 -26.35 44.34 -34.68
N CYS A 7 -26.60 43.30 -35.49
CA CYS A 7 -26.99 41.96 -35.05
C CYS A 7 -25.97 41.31 -34.09
N CYS A 8 -24.69 41.70 -34.15
CA CYS A 8 -23.66 41.26 -33.20
C CYS A 8 -23.72 42.06 -31.89
N GLY A 9 -23.98 43.37 -31.97
CA GLY A 9 -24.10 44.26 -30.80
C GLY A 9 -25.24 43.85 -29.88
N GLU A 10 -26.44 43.60 -30.44
CA GLU A 10 -27.57 43.05 -29.68
C GLU A 10 -27.23 41.75 -28.96
N ARG A 11 -26.51 40.84 -29.63
CA ARG A 11 -26.19 39.52 -29.10
C ARG A 11 -25.20 39.57 -27.95
N ILE A 12 -24.27 40.53 -27.97
CA ILE A 12 -23.36 40.83 -26.86
C ILE A 12 -24.15 41.44 -25.69
N ASN A 13 -24.97 42.46 -25.95
CA ASN A 13 -25.79 43.10 -24.91
C ASN A 13 -26.70 42.11 -24.16
N ARG A 14 -27.32 41.15 -24.87
CA ARG A 14 -28.13 40.08 -24.26
C ARG A 14 -27.28 39.15 -23.36
N LEU A 15 -26.04 38.84 -23.75
CA LEU A 15 -25.12 38.03 -22.95
C LEU A 15 -24.64 38.78 -21.69
N ASP A 16 -24.28 40.05 -21.79
CA ASP A 16 -23.91 40.87 -20.63
C ASP A 16 -25.08 41.05 -19.65
N GLN A 17 -26.30 41.18 -20.16
CA GLN A 17 -27.51 41.22 -19.32
C GLN A 17 -27.72 39.88 -18.60
N GLN A 18 -27.52 38.73 -19.26
CA GLN A 18 -27.54 37.41 -18.61
C GLN A 18 -26.44 37.25 -17.55
N ILE A 19 -25.21 37.67 -17.85
CA ILE A 19 -24.08 37.66 -16.89
C ILE A 19 -24.39 38.55 -15.68
N SER A 20 -25.03 39.70 -15.87
CA SER A 20 -25.48 40.60 -14.79
C SER A 20 -26.52 39.93 -13.88
N VAL A 21 -27.51 39.24 -14.46
CA VAL A 21 -28.50 38.46 -13.71
C VAL A 21 -27.84 37.34 -12.92
N MET A 22 -26.98 36.52 -13.54
CA MET A 22 -26.27 35.43 -12.85
C MET A 22 -25.37 35.94 -11.71
N ARG A 23 -24.69 37.08 -11.88
CA ARG A 23 -23.91 37.73 -10.81
C ARG A 23 -24.80 38.15 -9.63
N LYS A 24 -26.02 38.62 -9.90
CA LYS A 24 -27.02 38.98 -8.88
C LYS A 24 -27.55 37.74 -8.15
N GLU A 25 -27.84 36.65 -8.87
CA GLU A 25 -28.24 35.37 -8.26
C GLU A 25 -27.13 34.78 -7.37
N ILE A 26 -25.87 34.76 -7.83
CA ILE A 26 -24.72 34.30 -7.04
C ILE A 26 -24.57 35.14 -5.76
N LYS A 27 -24.82 36.45 -5.81
CA LYS A 27 -24.84 37.30 -4.61
C LYS A 27 -25.97 36.92 -3.65
N ASN A 28 -27.19 36.71 -4.16
CA ASN A 28 -28.34 36.29 -3.36
C ASN A 28 -28.12 34.91 -2.71
N LEU A 29 -27.59 33.93 -3.46
CA LEU A 29 -27.27 32.58 -2.99
C LEU A 29 -26.26 32.61 -1.84
N ARG A 30 -25.20 33.44 -1.94
CA ARG A 30 -24.24 33.66 -0.85
C ARG A 30 -24.93 34.27 0.38
N GLN A 31 -25.73 35.30 0.21
CA GLN A 31 -26.46 35.94 1.32
C GLN A 31 -27.45 35.00 2.01
N MET A 32 -28.08 34.07 1.28
CA MET A 32 -28.91 33.01 1.85
C MET A 32 -28.07 31.98 2.62
N LEU A 33 -26.94 31.53 2.07
CA LEU A 33 -26.01 30.59 2.73
C LEU A 33 -25.46 31.16 4.04
N ASP A 34 -25.03 32.42 4.05
CA ASP A 34 -24.58 33.12 5.26
C ASP A 34 -25.69 33.20 6.31
N SER A 35 -26.93 33.41 5.88
CA SER A 35 -28.10 33.53 6.77
C SER A 35 -28.52 32.19 7.35
N ALA A 36 -28.49 31.12 6.55
CA ALA A 36 -28.67 29.75 7.03
C ALA A 36 -27.56 29.35 8.02
N THR A 37 -26.31 29.71 7.74
CA THR A 37 -25.16 29.47 8.64
C THR A 37 -25.31 30.21 9.98
N ARG A 38 -25.75 31.47 9.95
CA ARG A 38 -26.09 32.24 11.16
C ARG A 38 -27.26 31.60 11.94
N GLY A 39 -28.29 31.13 11.25
CA GLY A 39 -29.43 30.40 11.84
C GLY A 39 -28.97 29.12 12.55
N HIS A 40 -28.22 28.27 11.85
CA HIS A 40 -27.67 27.04 12.40
C HIS A 40 -26.77 27.31 13.63
N ARG A 41 -25.91 28.34 13.59
CA ARG A 41 -25.09 28.74 14.75
C ARG A 41 -25.95 29.16 15.96
N LYS A 42 -27.06 29.90 15.75
CA LYS A 42 -28.02 30.20 16.81
C LYS A 42 -28.70 28.95 17.37
N HIS A 43 -29.08 28.00 16.51
CA HIS A 43 -29.71 26.76 16.93
C HIS A 43 -28.74 25.91 17.77
N MET A 44 -27.48 25.79 17.37
CA MET A 44 -26.44 25.10 18.15
C MET A 44 -26.23 25.71 19.54
N ILE A 45 -26.16 27.05 19.64
CA ILE A 45 -26.04 27.76 20.93
C ILE A 45 -27.30 27.53 21.79
N SER A 46 -28.49 27.52 21.19
CA SER A 46 -29.75 27.22 21.89
C SER A 46 -29.79 25.79 22.44
N ILE A 47 -29.37 24.80 21.63
CA ILE A 47 -29.27 23.39 22.02
C ILE A 47 -28.24 23.22 23.16
N GLN A 48 -27.07 23.86 23.05
CA GLN A 48 -26.08 23.87 24.12
C GLN A 48 -26.64 24.45 25.42
N SER A 49 -27.34 25.60 25.36
CA SER A 49 -28.00 26.20 26.54
C SER A 49 -29.10 25.31 27.12
N ALA A 50 -29.85 24.59 26.30
CA ALA A 50 -30.87 23.64 26.75
C ALA A 50 -30.24 22.41 27.45
N VAL A 51 -29.18 21.83 26.86
CA VAL A 51 -28.45 20.71 27.47
C VAL A 51 -27.82 21.11 28.81
N SER A 52 -27.19 22.30 28.89
CA SER A 52 -26.67 22.85 30.15
C SER A 52 -27.73 23.13 31.21
N LYS A 53 -29.01 23.29 30.84
CA LYS A 53 -30.14 23.46 31.78
C LYS A 53 -30.76 22.14 32.23
N ILE A 54 -30.57 21.06 31.46
CA ILE A 54 -31.09 19.72 31.78
C ILE A 54 -30.09 18.95 32.67
N GLY A 55 -28.79 19.18 32.48
CA GLY A 55 -27.70 18.45 33.17
C GLY A 55 -27.38 18.83 34.61
N LEU A 56 -28.37 19.17 35.47
CA LEU A 56 -28.16 19.38 36.91
C LEU A 56 -29.36 18.93 37.78
N ARG A 57 -29.40 17.64 38.12
CA ARG A 57 -29.99 17.12 39.37
C ARG A 57 -29.31 15.82 39.79
N ASP A 58 -28.28 15.95 40.60
CA ASP A 58 -28.02 15.09 41.76
C ASP A 58 -27.13 15.86 42.75
N PRO A 59 -27.37 15.76 44.07
CA PRO A 59 -26.52 16.39 45.09
C PRO A 59 -25.49 15.39 45.65
N GLU A 60 -24.20 15.74 45.62
CA GLU A 60 -23.41 15.99 46.84
C GLU A 60 -21.95 16.42 46.52
N LYS A 61 -21.51 17.49 47.20
CA LYS A 61 -20.15 17.84 47.68
C LYS A 61 -18.92 17.69 46.77
N ASP A 62 -18.35 18.86 46.44
CA ASP A 62 -16.91 19.19 46.44
C ASP A 62 -15.91 18.13 45.93
N GLN A 63 -15.64 18.21 44.62
CA GLN A 63 -14.26 18.33 44.13
C GLN A 63 -14.22 18.98 42.75
N THR A 64 -13.21 19.83 42.52
CA THR A 64 -12.99 20.53 41.25
C THR A 64 -12.72 19.52 40.12
N PRO A 65 -13.54 19.45 39.07
CA PRO A 65 -13.28 18.53 37.97
C PRO A 65 -12.05 18.97 37.17
N ALA A 66 -10.97 18.20 37.26
CA ALA A 66 -9.95 18.21 36.23
C ALA A 66 -10.56 17.77 34.89
N ALA A 67 -9.91 18.11 33.77
CA ALA A 67 -10.37 17.66 32.46
C ALA A 67 -10.55 16.12 32.43
N PRO A 68 -11.62 15.59 31.81
CA PRO A 68 -11.92 14.17 31.85
C PRO A 68 -10.74 13.37 31.31
N THR A 69 -10.12 12.58 32.18
CA THR A 69 -8.95 11.78 31.84
C THR A 69 -9.31 10.85 30.67
N PRO A 70 -8.50 10.77 29.60
CA PRO A 70 -8.77 9.79 28.55
C PRO A 70 -8.82 8.40 29.20
N PRO A 71 -9.81 7.57 28.86
CA PRO A 71 -9.95 6.24 29.46
C PRO A 71 -8.69 5.41 29.16
N PRO A 72 -8.30 4.48 30.06
CA PRO A 72 -7.04 3.75 29.94
C PRO A 72 -6.91 3.09 28.55
N PRO A 73 -5.70 3.11 27.94
CA PRO A 73 -5.53 2.78 26.51
C PRO A 73 -6.17 1.45 26.09
N GLN A 74 -6.06 0.43 26.95
CA GLN A 74 -6.67 -0.89 26.78
C GLN A 74 -8.19 -0.81 26.50
N ALA A 75 -8.93 -0.07 27.33
CA ALA A 75 -10.37 0.11 27.16
C ALA A 75 -10.73 0.98 25.93
N ALA A 76 -9.83 1.83 25.44
CA ALA A 76 -10.03 2.59 24.20
C ALA A 76 -9.89 1.71 22.95
N LEU A 77 -8.93 0.78 22.96
CA LEU A 77 -8.74 -0.24 21.92
C LEU A 77 -9.95 -1.20 21.84
N GLU A 78 -10.45 -1.66 22.99
CA GLU A 78 -11.65 -2.51 23.08
C GLU A 78 -12.91 -1.86 22.48
N ARG A 79 -13.03 -0.52 22.59
CA ARG A 79 -14.10 0.26 21.94
C ARG A 79 -13.82 0.61 20.48
N GLY A 80 -12.76 0.07 19.87
CA GLY A 80 -12.40 0.28 18.46
C GLY A 80 -11.90 1.70 18.12
N SER A 81 -11.65 2.55 19.12
CA SER A 81 -11.21 3.94 18.92
C SER A 81 -9.69 4.04 18.97
N ILE A 82 -9.04 3.68 17.85
CA ILE A 82 -7.58 3.65 17.75
C ILE A 82 -7.07 5.05 17.35
N GLN A 83 -6.45 5.75 18.29
CA GLN A 83 -5.68 6.97 18.02
C GLN A 83 -4.23 6.59 17.68
N THR A 84 -3.73 7.01 16.52
CA THR A 84 -2.34 6.77 16.08
C THR A 84 -1.56 8.08 15.99
N VAL A 85 -0.26 8.01 16.22
CA VAL A 85 0.70 9.11 16.04
C VAL A 85 1.61 8.75 14.87
N PRO A 86 1.85 9.65 13.89
CA PRO A 86 2.84 9.42 12.86
C PRO A 86 4.26 9.35 13.45
N ILE A 87 5.01 8.29 13.15
CA ILE A 87 6.42 8.17 13.52
C ILE A 87 7.32 9.10 12.70
N GLY A 88 6.87 9.50 11.51
CA GLY A 88 7.66 10.25 10.56
C GLY A 88 6.89 10.60 9.29
N TYR A 89 7.54 11.32 8.38
CA TYR A 89 6.95 11.79 7.12
C TYR A 89 7.83 11.44 5.92
N VAL A 90 7.18 11.00 4.84
CA VAL A 90 7.83 10.74 3.54
C VAL A 90 7.95 12.03 2.73
N THR A 91 9.16 12.31 2.26
CA THR A 91 9.41 13.15 1.08
C THR A 91 9.77 12.24 -0.08
N SER A 92 9.24 12.46 -1.29
CA SER A 92 9.47 11.56 -2.42
C SER A 92 9.45 12.27 -3.77
N CYS A 93 9.82 11.55 -4.82
CA CYS A 93 9.68 11.98 -6.22
C CYS A 93 8.21 12.14 -6.69
N PHE A 94 7.20 12.06 -5.81
CA PHE A 94 5.79 12.24 -6.13
C PHE A 94 5.15 13.34 -5.26
N SER A 95 5.22 14.60 -5.70
CA SER A 95 4.61 15.74 -5.00
C SER A 95 3.07 15.66 -4.90
N VAL A 96 2.43 15.10 -5.93
CA VAL A 96 0.98 15.02 -6.11
C VAL A 96 0.54 13.60 -6.48
N LYS A 97 -0.72 13.25 -6.18
CA LYS A 97 -1.33 11.93 -6.50
C LYS A 97 -1.37 11.60 -7.99
N ASN A 98 -1.35 12.62 -8.84
CA ASN A 98 -1.59 12.48 -10.27
C ASN A 98 -0.27 12.17 -10.95
N GLY A 99 -0.13 10.94 -11.47
CA GLY A 99 1.14 10.38 -11.96
C GLY A 99 1.92 9.57 -10.93
N THR A 100 1.49 9.53 -9.66
CA THR A 100 1.98 8.52 -8.71
C THR A 100 1.66 7.13 -9.26
N PRO A 101 2.60 6.17 -9.25
CA PRO A 101 2.30 4.79 -9.60
C PRO A 101 1.23 4.22 -8.65
N ARG A 102 0.48 3.23 -9.11
CA ARG A 102 -0.59 2.60 -8.32
C ARG A 102 -0.11 1.47 -7.40
N GLN A 103 1.13 1.01 -7.60
CA GLN A 103 1.89 0.01 -6.86
C GLN A 103 3.38 0.28 -7.14
N PRO A 104 4.32 0.02 -6.21
CA PRO A 104 5.72 0.44 -6.35
C PRO A 104 6.42 -0.15 -7.59
N THR A 105 6.08 -1.39 -7.95
CA THR A 105 6.64 -2.12 -9.11
C THR A 105 6.40 -1.46 -10.46
N ILE A 106 5.46 -0.52 -10.56
CA ILE A 106 5.19 0.24 -11.80
C ILE A 106 6.32 1.24 -12.10
N CYS A 107 7.06 1.70 -11.08
CA CYS A 107 8.11 2.70 -11.23
C CYS A 107 9.30 2.36 -10.34
N VAL A 108 10.13 1.40 -10.76
CA VAL A 108 11.33 0.94 -10.02
C VAL A 108 12.29 2.10 -9.70
N ALA A 109 12.42 3.06 -10.61
CA ALA A 109 13.20 4.29 -10.45
C ALA A 109 12.61 5.32 -9.44
N SER A 110 11.53 4.97 -8.73
CA SER A 110 10.94 5.82 -7.69
C SER A 110 11.78 5.83 -6.42
N ARG A 111 11.82 6.98 -5.75
CA ARG A 111 12.71 7.25 -4.60
C ARG A 111 12.04 8.12 -3.55
N ALA A 112 12.38 7.86 -2.29
CA ALA A 112 11.87 8.57 -1.14
C ALA A 112 12.89 8.68 0.00
N GLU A 113 12.62 9.62 0.90
CA GLU A 113 13.27 9.81 2.19
C GLU A 113 12.18 9.81 3.25
N LEU A 114 12.30 8.94 4.23
CA LEU A 114 11.41 8.86 5.39
C LEU A 114 12.19 9.30 6.62
N ARG A 115 11.86 10.47 7.14
CA ARG A 115 12.47 11.01 8.36
C ARG A 115 11.60 10.72 9.57
N ILE A 116 12.18 10.06 10.58
CA ILE A 116 11.55 9.79 11.87
C ILE A 116 11.59 11.08 12.71
N HIS A 117 10.51 11.38 13.43
CA HIS A 117 10.33 12.67 14.08
C HIS A 117 10.69 12.64 15.56
N GLN A 118 11.47 13.63 16.02
CA GLN A 118 11.92 13.77 17.42
C GLN A 118 10.78 13.92 18.45
N SER A 119 9.56 14.21 18.01
CA SER A 119 8.37 14.21 18.88
C SER A 119 7.87 12.81 19.26
N VAL A 120 8.47 11.74 18.74
CA VAL A 120 8.11 10.34 19.03
C VAL A 120 9.22 9.63 19.79
N PHE A 121 10.48 9.90 19.45
CA PHE A 121 11.66 9.41 20.17
C PHE A 121 12.67 10.54 20.34
N ASN A 122 13.25 10.70 21.54
CA ASN A 122 14.29 11.71 21.80
C ASN A 122 15.51 11.53 20.87
N ASN A 123 15.88 10.26 20.62
CA ASN A 123 16.93 9.85 19.69
C ASN A 123 16.28 8.97 18.60
N PRO A 124 15.77 9.51 17.48
CA PRO A 124 15.03 8.73 16.47
C PRO A 124 15.90 7.69 15.74
N ASP A 125 17.19 7.96 15.62
CA ASP A 125 18.22 7.09 15.04
C ASP A 125 18.41 5.79 15.83
N HIS A 126 18.28 5.83 17.17
CA HIS A 126 18.33 4.62 18.00
C HIS A 126 17.24 3.61 17.64
N ALA A 127 16.08 4.07 17.14
CA ALA A 127 14.98 3.21 16.71
C ALA A 127 15.19 2.58 15.32
N LEU A 128 16.30 2.89 14.64
CA LEU A 128 16.66 2.40 13.31
C LEU A 128 17.87 1.45 13.30
N VAL A 129 18.53 1.25 14.44
CA VAL A 129 19.70 0.38 14.58
C VAL A 129 19.33 -1.08 14.26
N GLY A 130 20.11 -1.71 13.37
CA GLY A 130 19.87 -3.07 12.88
C GLY A 130 18.96 -3.14 11.66
N LEU A 131 18.26 -2.06 11.30
CA LEU A 131 17.40 -2.04 10.12
C LEU A 131 18.23 -2.06 8.82
N GLU A 132 19.47 -1.58 8.85
CA GLU A 132 20.44 -1.66 7.77
C GLU A 132 20.85 -3.09 7.36
N GLN A 133 20.54 -4.09 8.18
CA GLN A 133 20.78 -5.51 7.89
C GLN A 133 19.76 -6.08 6.88
N TYR A 134 18.67 -5.36 6.60
CA TYR A 134 17.59 -5.79 5.71
C TYR A 134 17.61 -5.05 4.36
N SER A 135 17.39 -5.79 3.26
CA SER A 135 17.34 -5.18 1.93
C SER A 135 16.01 -4.48 1.59
N HIS A 136 14.93 -4.84 2.29
CA HIS A 136 13.58 -4.37 2.04
C HIS A 136 12.80 -4.19 3.35
N VAL A 137 11.84 -3.26 3.33
CA VAL A 137 11.00 -2.91 4.48
C VAL A 137 9.55 -2.71 4.06
N TRP A 138 8.63 -3.14 4.91
CA TRP A 138 7.23 -2.73 4.87
C TRP A 138 7.07 -1.34 5.45
N ILE A 139 6.44 -0.43 4.70
CA ILE A 139 6.03 0.90 5.16
C ILE A 139 4.50 0.90 5.32
N ILE A 140 4.01 1.16 6.53
CA ILE A 140 2.58 1.32 6.83
C ILE A 140 2.27 2.80 7.02
N PHE A 141 1.40 3.35 6.18
CA PHE A 141 1.17 4.79 6.10
C PHE A 141 -0.30 5.18 5.92
N LEU A 142 -0.64 6.45 6.14
CA LEU A 142 -2.00 6.96 5.96
C LEU A 142 -2.13 7.70 4.62
N PHE A 143 -3.19 7.42 3.86
CA PHE A 143 -3.53 8.15 2.63
C PHE A 143 -4.08 9.58 2.91
N HIS A 144 -3.31 10.41 3.61
CA HIS A 144 -3.70 11.70 4.20
C HIS A 144 -4.45 12.67 3.26
N LYS A 145 -4.11 12.73 1.96
CA LYS A 145 -4.83 13.59 0.98
C LYS A 145 -6.19 13.00 0.52
N ASN A 146 -6.77 12.00 1.20
CA ASN A 146 -8.09 11.42 0.87
C ASN A 146 -9.24 12.16 1.58
N GLY A 147 -9.59 13.35 1.09
CA GLY A 147 -10.68 14.19 1.63
C GLY A 147 -12.12 13.67 1.44
N HIS A 148 -12.33 12.34 1.38
CA HIS A 148 -13.65 11.72 1.25
C HIS A 148 -13.79 10.55 2.24
N LEU A 149 -14.48 10.79 3.35
CA LEU A 149 -14.83 9.79 4.37
C LEU A 149 -15.95 8.82 3.92
N ASN A 150 -16.66 9.12 2.82
CA ASN A 150 -17.72 8.27 2.29
C ASN A 150 -17.13 7.13 1.41
N TYR A 151 -16.81 6.01 2.06
CA TYR A 151 -16.34 4.78 1.42
C TYR A 151 -17.50 3.94 0.86
N LYS A 152 -17.25 3.19 -0.22
CA LYS A 152 -18.25 2.36 -0.90
C LYS A 152 -17.83 0.89 -0.90
N ALA A 153 -18.76 0.00 -0.55
CA ALA A 153 -18.51 -1.44 -0.47
C ALA A 153 -18.07 -2.09 -1.80
N LYS A 154 -18.41 -1.46 -2.94
CA LYS A 154 -17.88 -1.83 -4.27
C LYS A 154 -17.20 -0.63 -4.95
N VAL A 155 -16.00 -0.86 -5.50
CA VAL A 155 -15.14 0.14 -6.17
C VAL A 155 -14.89 -0.21 -7.64
N LYS A 156 -14.28 0.70 -8.41
CA LYS A 156 -13.90 0.51 -9.82
C LYS A 156 -12.37 0.59 -10.01
N PRO A 157 -11.61 -0.52 -9.95
CA PRO A 157 -10.17 -0.50 -10.18
C PRO A 157 -9.84 -0.03 -11.61
N PRO A 158 -8.82 0.83 -11.82
CA PRO A 158 -8.42 1.27 -13.17
C PRO A 158 -8.00 0.13 -14.11
N ARG A 159 -7.39 -0.95 -13.58
CA ARG A 159 -7.02 -2.16 -14.33
C ARG A 159 -8.26 -2.94 -14.82
N LEU A 160 -9.39 -2.88 -14.11
CA LEU A 160 -10.62 -3.62 -14.41
C LEU A 160 -11.58 -2.84 -15.34
N ASN A 161 -11.03 -1.90 -16.12
CA ASN A 161 -11.69 -1.07 -17.14
C ASN A 161 -13.12 -0.52 -16.85
N GLY A 162 -13.48 -0.36 -15.57
CA GLY A 162 -14.76 0.24 -15.16
C GLY A 162 -15.84 -0.74 -14.66
N GLN A 163 -15.59 -2.04 -14.61
CA GLN A 163 -16.42 -2.98 -13.84
C GLN A 163 -16.31 -2.68 -12.32
N ARG A 164 -17.11 -3.36 -11.48
CA ARG A 164 -17.11 -3.16 -10.01
C ARG A 164 -16.77 -4.45 -9.27
N VAL A 165 -15.86 -4.36 -8.31
CA VAL A 165 -15.51 -5.44 -7.36
C VAL A 165 -15.64 -4.96 -5.92
N GLY A 166 -15.63 -5.88 -4.96
CA GLY A 166 -15.65 -5.56 -3.53
C GLY A 166 -14.46 -4.70 -3.12
N LEU A 167 -14.63 -3.86 -2.08
CA LEU A 167 -13.56 -2.97 -1.63
C LEU A 167 -12.31 -3.73 -1.17
N TYR A 168 -12.49 -4.81 -0.40
CA TYR A 168 -11.38 -5.56 0.21
C TYR A 168 -10.66 -6.51 -0.77
N SER A 169 -11.24 -6.82 -1.93
CA SER A 169 -10.53 -7.50 -3.02
C SER A 169 -9.67 -6.52 -3.85
N THR A 170 -9.25 -5.39 -3.27
CA THR A 170 -8.47 -4.34 -3.96
C THR A 170 -7.54 -3.58 -3.00
N ARG A 171 -6.44 -3.06 -3.54
CA ARG A 171 -5.58 -2.06 -2.88
C ARG A 171 -6.08 -0.63 -3.12
N SER A 172 -7.40 -0.41 -3.00
CA SER A 172 -8.01 0.93 -3.11
C SER A 172 -7.56 1.84 -1.95
N PRO A 173 -7.19 3.11 -2.18
CA PRO A 173 -6.85 4.02 -1.09
C PRO A 173 -8.09 4.56 -0.35
N HIS A 174 -9.27 4.50 -0.97
CA HIS A 174 -10.54 4.92 -0.39
C HIS A 174 -11.16 3.77 0.42
N ARG A 175 -10.75 3.64 1.69
CA ARG A 175 -11.17 2.61 2.66
C ARG A 175 -11.58 3.24 4.00
N PRO A 176 -12.36 2.56 4.87
CA PRO A 176 -12.68 3.06 6.21
C PRO A 176 -11.42 3.39 7.01
N ASN A 177 -10.52 2.42 7.15
CA ASN A 177 -9.17 2.64 7.63
C ASN A 177 -8.31 2.93 6.39
N ALA A 178 -7.94 4.19 6.19
CA ALA A 178 -7.20 4.69 5.02
C ALA A 178 -5.70 4.35 5.05
N LEU A 179 -5.38 3.11 5.44
CA LEU A 179 -4.02 2.59 5.54
C LEU A 179 -3.53 2.06 4.19
N GLY A 180 -2.34 2.51 3.80
CA GLY A 180 -1.53 1.96 2.73
C GLY A 180 -0.41 1.08 3.26
N LEU A 181 0.07 0.17 2.41
CA LEU A 181 1.16 -0.76 2.68
C LEU A 181 2.04 -0.84 1.42
N THR A 182 3.32 -0.48 1.54
CA THR A 182 4.30 -0.51 0.46
C THR A 182 5.47 -1.39 0.88
N LEU A 183 5.87 -2.36 0.04
CA LEU A 183 7.17 -3.00 0.15
C LEU A 183 8.18 -2.10 -0.55
N ALA A 184 9.01 -1.41 0.23
CA ALA A 184 10.07 -0.55 -0.26
C ALA A 184 11.42 -1.28 -0.19
N ARG A 185 12.33 -0.94 -1.10
CA ARG A 185 13.74 -1.31 -0.98
C ARG A 185 14.44 -0.30 -0.07
N LEU A 186 15.26 -0.79 0.87
CA LEU A 186 16.14 0.05 1.67
C LEU A 186 17.40 0.38 0.85
N ASP A 187 17.64 1.67 0.60
CA ASP A 187 18.83 2.14 -0.13
C ASP A 187 19.98 2.45 0.84
N LYS A 188 19.69 3.06 2.00
CA LYS A 188 20.60 3.32 3.15
C LYS A 188 19.86 4.00 4.31
N ILE A 189 20.48 4.08 5.49
CA ILE A 189 20.04 4.89 6.62
C ILE A 189 21.10 5.98 6.90
N VAL A 190 20.67 7.19 7.27
CA VAL A 190 21.54 8.32 7.64
C VAL A 190 20.89 9.07 8.81
N GLY A 191 21.37 8.82 10.04
CA GLY A 191 20.80 9.41 11.25
C GLY A 191 19.32 9.02 11.42
N ASP A 192 18.44 10.02 11.56
CA ASP A 192 16.99 9.85 11.69
C ASP A 192 16.24 9.58 10.36
N THR A 193 16.98 9.47 9.24
CA THR A 193 16.42 9.47 7.89
C THR A 193 16.75 8.17 7.13
N ILE A 194 15.69 7.51 6.66
CA ILE A 194 15.74 6.27 5.88
C ILE A 194 15.58 6.62 4.39
N HIS A 195 16.54 6.23 3.56
CA HIS A 195 16.45 6.41 2.11
C HIS A 195 15.88 5.14 1.47
N LEU A 196 14.84 5.31 0.64
CA LEU A 196 14.05 4.21 0.07
C LEU A 196 13.97 4.31 -1.46
N SER A 197 13.90 3.16 -2.12
CA SER A 197 13.50 3.03 -3.53
C SER A 197 12.34 2.03 -3.68
N ASN A 198 11.76 1.90 -4.87
CA ASN A 198 10.53 1.13 -5.11
C ASN A 198 9.35 1.58 -4.23
N ILE A 199 8.86 2.81 -4.44
CA ILE A 199 7.78 3.42 -3.63
C ILE A 199 6.62 3.95 -4.48
N ASP A 200 5.41 3.91 -3.93
CA ASP A 200 4.19 4.52 -4.48
C ASP A 200 3.58 5.60 -3.55
N ILE A 201 4.43 6.16 -2.68
CA ILE A 201 4.05 7.09 -1.62
C ILE A 201 4.33 8.54 -2.05
N ILE A 202 3.36 9.44 -1.82
CA ILE A 202 3.49 10.87 -2.14
C ILE A 202 4.18 11.68 -1.03
N ALA A 203 4.82 12.79 -1.39
CA ALA A 203 5.44 13.71 -0.45
C ALA A 203 4.42 14.33 0.53
N GLY A 204 4.83 14.44 1.79
CA GLY A 204 4.00 14.85 2.92
C GLY A 204 3.24 13.71 3.59
N THR A 205 3.45 12.45 3.19
CA THR A 205 2.71 11.30 3.74
C THR A 205 3.19 10.94 5.14
N PRO A 206 2.31 10.93 6.16
CA PRO A 206 2.64 10.40 7.49
C PRO A 206 2.72 8.87 7.46
N VAL A 207 3.81 8.34 8.00
CA VAL A 207 4.02 6.91 8.25
C VAL A 207 3.65 6.60 9.69
N LEU A 208 3.07 5.43 9.92
CA LEU A 208 2.63 4.95 11.23
C LEU A 208 3.57 3.87 11.78
N ASP A 209 4.15 3.04 10.93
CA ASP A 209 4.96 1.88 11.32
C ASP A 209 5.88 1.42 10.16
N ILE A 210 6.99 0.77 10.51
CA ILE A 210 8.00 0.21 9.59
C ILE A 210 8.36 -1.17 10.11
N LYS A 211 8.44 -2.17 9.23
CA LYS A 211 8.92 -3.51 9.59
C LYS A 211 9.93 -4.02 8.56
N PRO A 212 10.96 -4.80 8.97
CA PRO A 212 11.75 -5.55 8.02
C PRO A 212 10.87 -6.51 7.20
N TYR A 213 11.20 -6.72 5.94
CA TYR A 213 10.59 -7.77 5.12
C TYR A 213 11.37 -9.08 5.31
N ILE A 214 10.68 -10.16 5.64
CA ILE A 214 11.26 -11.47 5.94
C ILE A 214 10.57 -12.51 5.03
N PRO A 215 11.23 -13.00 3.96
CA PRO A 215 10.63 -13.92 2.98
C PRO A 215 9.91 -15.12 3.62
N GLU A 216 10.49 -15.69 4.67
CA GLU A 216 10.03 -16.87 5.39
C GLU A 216 8.64 -16.70 6.02
N TYR A 217 8.25 -15.45 6.30
CA TYR A 217 6.98 -15.10 6.94
C TYR A 217 6.04 -14.31 6.00
N ASP A 218 6.62 -13.43 5.17
CA ASP A 218 5.87 -12.53 4.27
C ASP A 218 5.53 -13.15 2.90
N ASN A 219 6.29 -14.15 2.44
CA ASN A 219 6.05 -14.87 1.19
C ASN A 219 5.60 -16.31 1.49
N PRO A 220 4.32 -16.69 1.22
CA PRO A 220 3.82 -18.02 1.56
C PRO A 220 4.56 -19.15 0.83
N LEU A 221 5.21 -18.88 -0.31
CA LEU A 221 6.04 -19.85 -1.04
C LEU A 221 7.31 -20.27 -0.25
N SER A 222 7.75 -19.46 0.71
CA SER A 222 9.01 -19.71 1.43
C SER A 222 8.90 -20.77 2.53
N ARG A 223 7.69 -21.29 2.80
CA ARG A 223 7.41 -22.20 3.94
C ARG A 223 7.53 -23.69 3.58
N MET A 224 7.97 -24.02 2.36
CA MET A 224 7.96 -25.40 1.84
C MET A 224 9.35 -25.91 1.39
N SER A 225 10.39 -25.07 1.43
CA SER A 225 11.75 -25.45 1.01
C SER A 225 12.59 -26.12 2.12
N SER A 226 11.96 -26.56 3.21
CA SER A 226 12.64 -27.15 4.39
C SER A 226 12.44 -28.65 4.57
N ASP A 227 11.43 -29.26 3.93
CA ASP A 227 10.90 -30.57 4.36
C ASP A 227 11.21 -31.73 3.37
N GLU A 228 11.79 -31.46 2.20
CA GLU A 228 12.10 -32.48 1.17
C GLU A 228 13.55 -33.00 1.18
N THR A 229 14.25 -32.98 2.32
CA THR A 229 15.62 -33.52 2.45
C THR A 229 15.85 -34.40 3.68
N THR A 230 14.91 -35.29 4.04
CA THR A 230 15.21 -36.42 4.96
C THR A 230 14.28 -37.65 4.88
N ASP A 231 14.11 -38.26 3.70
CA ASP A 231 14.10 -39.75 3.68
C ASP A 231 14.31 -40.36 2.27
N SER A 232 15.38 -41.14 2.12
CA SER A 232 15.65 -42.03 0.98
C SER A 232 16.80 -42.97 1.34
N LEU A 233 16.51 -43.89 2.26
CA LEU A 233 17.42 -44.96 2.65
C LEU A 233 17.68 -45.93 1.49
N ASN A 234 18.82 -45.78 0.81
CA ASN A 234 19.31 -46.78 -0.13
C ASN A 234 19.92 -47.97 0.63
N PRO A 235 19.35 -49.20 0.53
CA PRO A 235 20.04 -50.40 0.98
C PRO A 235 21.17 -50.76 0.00
N PRO A 236 22.32 -51.28 0.48
CA PRO A 236 23.42 -51.66 -0.39
C PRO A 236 23.14 -52.99 -1.11
N ASN A 237 23.51 -53.09 -2.38
CA ASN A 237 23.65 -54.36 -3.09
C ASN A 237 25.03 -54.42 -3.77
N TYR A 238 25.70 -55.56 -3.61
CA TYR A 238 27.06 -55.86 -4.05
C TYR A 238 26.99 -56.84 -5.23
N SER A 239 27.76 -56.61 -6.30
CA SER A 239 28.56 -57.62 -7.04
C SER A 239 29.02 -57.08 -8.40
N ASP A 240 30.34 -57.08 -8.63
CA ASP A 240 31.10 -57.40 -9.86
C ASP A 240 30.67 -56.78 -11.24
N ASP A 241 31.54 -56.58 -12.23
CA ASP A 241 32.92 -57.05 -12.45
C ASP A 241 33.69 -56.09 -13.41
N GLN A 242 35.03 -56.15 -13.45
CA GLN A 242 35.98 -55.82 -14.55
C GLN A 242 35.81 -54.53 -15.43
N SER A 243 36.85 -53.81 -15.90
CA SER A 243 38.32 -53.96 -15.86
C SER A 243 39.03 -52.68 -16.39
N ALA A 244 40.37 -52.72 -16.54
CA ALA A 244 41.29 -51.72 -17.14
C ALA A 244 41.61 -50.48 -16.27
N LEU A 245 42.86 -50.29 -15.77
CA LEU A 245 44.11 -49.90 -16.47
C LEU A 245 44.04 -48.43 -16.98
N LYS A 246 44.90 -47.47 -16.57
CA LYS A 246 46.29 -47.48 -16.04
C LYS A 246 46.51 -46.34 -15.01
N GLU A 247 47.37 -46.48 -13.99
CA GLU A 247 48.79 -46.04 -13.93
C GLU A 247 49.00 -44.54 -14.29
N GLU A 248 49.75 -43.71 -13.55
CA GLU A 248 50.86 -44.03 -12.61
C GLU A 248 51.07 -42.94 -11.52
N GLN A 249 51.58 -43.36 -10.34
CA GLN A 249 52.53 -42.70 -9.39
C GLN A 249 52.45 -41.20 -9.00
N SER A 250 53.05 -40.73 -7.89
CA SER A 250 53.16 -41.17 -6.48
C SER A 250 54.14 -40.24 -5.75
N ASP A 251 53.93 -39.94 -4.46
CA ASP A 251 55.07 -39.69 -3.57
C ASP A 251 54.74 -40.08 -2.12
N HIS A 252 55.77 -40.34 -1.31
CA HIS A 252 55.71 -41.11 -0.05
C HIS A 252 55.13 -40.32 1.17
N ASN A 253 54.38 -40.95 2.10
CA ASN A 253 54.81 -41.81 3.24
C ASN A 253 55.85 -41.10 4.17
N ASP A 254 55.85 -41.25 5.50
CA ASP A 254 55.07 -42.10 6.45
C ASP A 254 54.98 -41.39 7.82
N ASP A 255 54.04 -41.80 8.71
CA ASP A 255 54.36 -42.63 9.90
C ASP A 255 53.13 -42.80 10.83
N PHE A 256 53.21 -43.79 11.73
CA PHE A 256 52.09 -44.41 12.44
C PHE A 256 52.30 -44.43 13.95
N SER A 257 51.29 -44.00 14.73
CA SER A 257 51.10 -44.56 16.07
C SER A 257 49.65 -44.51 16.53
N SER A 258 49.17 -45.66 17.00
CA SER A 258 47.94 -45.79 17.79
C SER A 258 48.32 -45.94 19.26
N PHE A 259 47.54 -45.38 20.19
CA PHE A 259 47.43 -45.93 21.55
C PHE A 259 46.10 -45.53 22.22
N LEU A 260 45.68 -46.36 23.18
CA LEU A 260 44.39 -46.33 23.86
C LEU A 260 44.46 -45.72 25.28
N SER A 261 43.29 -45.47 25.86
CA SER A 261 42.92 -45.16 27.27
C SER A 261 42.39 -43.73 27.47
N LYS A 262 41.20 -43.42 28.01
CA LYS A 262 40.23 -44.11 28.90
C LYS A 262 40.54 -44.06 30.41
N ASP A 263 39.98 -43.06 31.10
CA ASP A 263 39.18 -43.13 32.35
C ASP A 263 38.76 -41.68 32.73
N LYS A 264 37.69 -41.30 33.47
CA LYS A 264 36.73 -41.92 34.42
C LYS A 264 37.12 -42.06 35.91
N SER A 265 36.94 -40.98 36.67
CA SER A 265 36.33 -40.90 38.02
C SER A 265 36.06 -39.42 38.35
N GLU A 266 34.99 -38.93 38.99
CA GLU A 266 34.03 -39.39 40.04
C GLU A 266 34.47 -39.17 41.51
N ALA A 267 33.46 -39.02 42.40
CA ALA A 267 33.46 -38.66 43.84
C ALA A 267 33.48 -37.14 44.17
N ASN A 268 32.77 -36.59 45.18
CA ASN A 268 31.56 -36.92 46.01
C ASN A 268 31.16 -35.59 46.75
N VAL A 269 30.10 -35.30 47.52
CA VAL A 269 28.93 -35.92 48.24
C VAL A 269 27.78 -34.86 48.16
N SER A 270 26.44 -35.07 48.16
CA SER A 270 25.49 -35.89 48.96
C SER A 270 25.39 -35.47 50.46
N PHE A 271 24.22 -35.40 51.14
CA PHE A 271 22.78 -35.33 50.77
C PHE A 271 21.94 -35.05 52.06
N THR A 272 20.78 -34.36 51.99
CA THR A 272 19.58 -34.45 52.92
C THR A 272 18.57 -33.32 52.63
N ALA A 273 17.26 -33.38 52.95
CA ALA A 273 16.27 -34.46 52.90
C ALA A 273 14.82 -33.87 52.99
N SER A 274 13.92 -34.38 52.14
CA SER A 274 12.49 -34.06 51.88
C SER A 274 11.51 -34.25 53.08
N PRO A 275 10.15 -34.22 52.93
CA PRO A 275 9.26 -33.74 51.82
C PRO A 275 8.05 -32.88 52.27
N GLU A 276 7.31 -32.29 51.32
CA GLU A 276 5.82 -32.27 51.20
C GLU A 276 5.37 -31.31 50.08
N SER A 277 4.17 -31.46 49.53
CA SER A 277 3.86 -32.18 48.29
C SER A 277 2.42 -31.84 47.86
N SER A 278 2.23 -31.26 46.68
CA SER A 278 0.89 -31.09 46.08
C SER A 278 0.96 -31.20 44.56
N SER A 279 0.38 -32.26 43.99
CA SER A 279 0.47 -32.58 42.56
C SER A 279 -0.81 -32.24 41.79
N ALA A 280 -0.69 -31.44 40.72
CA ALA A 280 -1.72 -31.36 39.68
C ALA A 280 -1.55 -32.55 38.71
N GLN A 281 -2.62 -33.28 38.42
CA GLN A 281 -2.58 -34.51 37.64
C GLN A 281 -2.80 -34.24 36.14
N PHE A 282 -2.06 -34.96 35.29
CA PHE A 282 -2.30 -34.99 33.83
C PHE A 282 -3.59 -35.77 33.52
N LEU A 283 -4.39 -35.27 32.57
CA LEU A 283 -5.58 -35.98 32.08
C LEU A 283 -5.19 -37.08 31.06
N PRO A 284 -5.94 -38.20 30.96
CA PRO A 284 -5.51 -39.35 30.16
C PRO A 284 -5.69 -39.17 28.65
N HIS A 285 -4.78 -39.76 27.88
CA HIS A 285 -4.64 -39.67 26.42
C HIS A 285 -5.83 -40.18 25.58
N LYS A 286 -6.93 -40.65 26.20
CA LYS A 286 -8.15 -41.10 25.51
C LYS A 286 -9.05 -39.95 25.07
N ALA A 287 -9.23 -38.94 25.92
CA ALA A 287 -10.20 -37.85 25.66
C ALA A 287 -9.92 -37.04 24.39
N LEU A 288 -8.65 -37.01 23.93
CA LEU A 288 -8.27 -36.32 22.70
C LEU A 288 -8.79 -37.02 21.43
N HIS A 289 -8.89 -38.35 21.44
CA HIS A 289 -9.33 -39.13 20.28
C HIS A 289 -10.84 -38.98 20.06
N ASP A 290 -11.63 -39.01 21.13
CA ASP A 290 -13.08 -38.91 21.07
C ASP A 290 -13.52 -37.53 20.54
N VAL A 291 -12.85 -36.45 20.98
CA VAL A 291 -13.05 -35.09 20.46
C VAL A 291 -12.66 -34.96 18.98
N LEU A 292 -11.59 -35.64 18.54
CA LEU A 292 -11.18 -35.63 17.14
C LEU A 292 -12.19 -36.33 16.21
N GLU A 293 -12.76 -37.47 16.62
CA GLU A 293 -13.82 -38.13 15.84
C GLU A 293 -15.15 -37.35 15.89
N GLU A 294 -15.48 -36.64 16.97
CA GLU A 294 -16.64 -35.73 17.03
C GLU A 294 -16.52 -34.59 16.01
N VAL A 295 -15.35 -33.92 15.97
CA VAL A 295 -15.04 -32.87 14.98
C VAL A 295 -15.12 -33.41 13.54
N LYS A 296 -14.61 -34.61 13.30
CA LYS A 296 -14.63 -35.30 12.00
C LYS A 296 -16.06 -35.65 11.55
N GLY A 297 -16.93 -36.04 12.48
CA GLY A 297 -18.37 -36.17 12.26
C GLY A 297 -19.00 -34.85 11.79
N TYR A 298 -18.73 -33.75 12.50
CA TYR A 298 -19.21 -32.41 12.14
C TYR A 298 -18.73 -31.91 10.76
N VAL A 299 -17.56 -32.32 10.31
CA VAL A 299 -17.03 -31.98 8.96
C VAL A 299 -17.73 -32.79 7.86
N THR A 300 -17.94 -34.09 8.08
CA THR A 300 -18.54 -34.99 7.07
C THR A 300 -20.05 -34.79 6.85
N GLN A 301 -20.75 -34.11 7.77
CA GLN A 301 -22.21 -33.96 7.72
C GLN A 301 -22.72 -32.77 6.88
N ARG A 302 -21.87 -32.14 6.04
CA ARG A 302 -22.26 -30.95 5.26
C ARG A 302 -22.82 -31.21 3.85
N ASP A 303 -22.59 -32.39 3.29
CA ASP A 303 -23.07 -32.77 1.96
C ASP A 303 -24.34 -33.62 2.04
N LEU A 304 -25.52 -32.98 2.13
CA LEU A 304 -26.82 -33.56 1.71
C LEU A 304 -27.98 -32.54 1.79
N CYS A 305 -28.03 -31.55 0.87
CA CYS A 305 -29.26 -30.75 0.67
C CYS A 305 -29.36 -30.10 -0.72
N GLN A 306 -29.81 -30.86 -1.73
CA GLN A 306 -30.38 -30.31 -2.97
C GLN A 306 -31.66 -31.09 -3.37
N LEU A 307 -32.50 -30.44 -4.19
CA LEU A 307 -33.72 -30.95 -4.85
C LEU A 307 -34.98 -31.23 -4.01
N SER A 308 -35.74 -30.15 -3.72
CA SER A 308 -37.20 -30.04 -3.98
C SER A 308 -37.59 -28.55 -3.86
N CYS A 309 -38.57 -27.98 -4.55
CA CYS A 309 -39.51 -28.43 -5.59
C CYS A 309 -39.57 -27.38 -6.73
N ALA A 310 -40.42 -27.58 -7.75
CA ALA A 310 -40.47 -26.71 -8.94
C ALA A 310 -41.83 -26.02 -9.17
N LYS A 311 -41.79 -24.74 -9.59
CA LYS A 311 -42.87 -23.91 -10.16
C LYS A 311 -44.08 -23.59 -9.24
N GLU A 312 -45.01 -22.67 -9.54
CA GLU A 312 -45.18 -21.58 -10.55
C GLU A 312 -45.25 -20.21 -9.79
N ASP A 313 -45.34 -18.98 -10.32
CA ASP A 313 -45.60 -18.47 -11.68
C ASP A 313 -44.77 -17.17 -11.99
N GLN A 314 -45.39 -15.97 -12.13
CA GLN A 314 -44.81 -14.76 -12.73
C GLN A 314 -45.05 -13.47 -11.93
N VAL A 315 -44.05 -12.56 -11.91
CA VAL A 315 -44.19 -11.14 -12.29
C VAL A 315 -42.86 -10.67 -12.91
N SER A 316 -42.90 -9.88 -13.97
CA SER A 316 -41.71 -9.36 -14.67
C SER A 316 -41.17 -8.06 -14.08
N ASP A 317 -39.84 -7.90 -14.05
CA ASP A 317 -39.23 -6.62 -14.46
C ASP A 317 -37.84 -6.84 -15.10
N SER A 318 -37.53 -6.14 -16.18
CA SER A 318 -36.49 -6.57 -17.12
C SER A 318 -35.31 -5.62 -17.27
N TYR A 319 -34.15 -5.99 -16.69
CA TYR A 319 -32.85 -5.41 -17.04
C TYR A 319 -31.84 -6.51 -17.38
N LYS A 320 -31.56 -6.66 -18.69
CA LYS A 320 -30.59 -7.64 -19.21
C LYS A 320 -29.17 -7.35 -18.71
N THR A 321 -28.80 -7.99 -17.62
CA THR A 321 -27.39 -8.19 -17.29
C THR A 321 -26.86 -9.34 -18.14
N GLN A 322 -26.01 -9.05 -19.11
CA GLN A 322 -25.24 -10.10 -19.78
C GLN A 322 -24.24 -10.66 -18.77
N THR A 323 -24.53 -11.83 -18.22
CA THR A 323 -23.53 -12.72 -17.64
C THR A 323 -22.57 -13.13 -18.76
N PRO A 324 -21.26 -12.92 -18.63
CA PRO A 324 -20.30 -13.62 -19.48
C PRO A 324 -20.45 -15.12 -19.22
N ASP A 325 -20.71 -15.88 -20.27
CA ASP A 325 -20.48 -17.32 -20.24
C ASP A 325 -18.96 -17.56 -20.27
N GLY A 326 -18.51 -18.57 -19.54
CA GLY A 326 -17.09 -18.78 -19.22
C GLY A 326 -16.87 -19.13 -17.76
N THR A 327 -16.17 -20.24 -17.53
CA THR A 327 -15.79 -20.76 -16.22
C THR A 327 -14.95 -19.74 -15.45
N VAL A 328 -15.54 -19.13 -14.42
CA VAL A 328 -14.77 -18.42 -13.41
C VAL A 328 -14.14 -19.47 -12.51
N ASP A 329 -12.83 -19.67 -12.61
CA ASP A 329 -12.07 -20.47 -11.65
C ASP A 329 -12.31 -19.89 -10.24
N GLN A 330 -13.14 -20.59 -9.47
CA GLN A 330 -13.43 -20.25 -8.10
C GLN A 330 -12.34 -20.88 -7.22
N PRO A 331 -11.52 -20.11 -6.51
CA PRO A 331 -10.34 -20.64 -5.83
C PRO A 331 -10.73 -21.68 -4.77
N CYS A 332 -10.08 -22.84 -4.82
CA CYS A 332 -10.27 -23.93 -3.86
C CYS A 332 -9.58 -23.60 -2.54
N PHE A 333 -10.35 -23.04 -1.60
CA PHE A 333 -9.85 -22.62 -0.29
C PHE A 333 -9.34 -23.82 0.53
N GLY A 334 -8.02 -24.02 0.54
CA GLY A 334 -7.34 -25.05 1.35
C GLY A 334 -6.30 -25.88 0.59
N GLU A 335 -6.34 -25.88 -0.74
CA GLU A 335 -5.53 -26.78 -1.58
C GLU A 335 -4.46 -26.06 -2.44
N GLU A 336 -4.51 -24.73 -2.54
CA GLU A 336 -3.54 -23.97 -3.34
C GLU A 336 -2.15 -23.90 -2.66
N VAL A 337 -1.20 -24.64 -3.23
CA VAL A 337 0.25 -24.67 -2.88
C VAL A 337 0.94 -23.30 -3.07
N CYS A 338 0.28 -22.32 -3.71
CA CYS A 338 0.85 -21.01 -4.00
C CYS A 338 -0.16 -19.85 -3.77
N SER A 339 0.28 -18.62 -4.01
CA SER A 339 -0.58 -17.44 -3.86
C SER A 339 -1.68 -17.37 -4.93
N ALA A 340 -2.91 -17.68 -4.51
CA ALA A 340 -4.14 -17.37 -5.24
C ALA A 340 -4.18 -15.86 -5.58
N ILE A 341 -4.24 -15.52 -6.87
CA ILE A 341 -4.36 -14.13 -7.35
C ILE A 341 -5.44 -14.09 -8.42
N ALA A 342 -6.48 -13.27 -8.20
CA ALA A 342 -7.61 -13.13 -9.11
C ALA A 342 -7.18 -12.81 -10.54
N GLY A 343 -7.79 -13.50 -11.53
CA GLY A 343 -7.40 -13.45 -12.94
C GLY A 343 -7.17 -12.04 -13.48
N TRP A 344 -8.06 -11.08 -13.21
CA TRP A 344 -7.94 -9.68 -13.65
C TRP A 344 -6.74 -8.88 -13.10
N ILE A 345 -6.00 -9.44 -12.13
CA ILE A 345 -4.74 -8.90 -11.60
C ILE A 345 -3.54 -9.53 -12.31
N ARG A 346 -3.62 -10.82 -12.66
CA ARG A 346 -2.65 -11.54 -13.51
C ARG A 346 -2.73 -10.98 -14.94
N GLU A 347 -3.92 -11.04 -15.53
CA GLU A 347 -4.27 -10.61 -16.89
C GLU A 347 -5.29 -9.45 -16.84
N PRO A 348 -4.83 -8.18 -16.81
CA PRO A 348 -5.74 -7.04 -16.78
C PRO A 348 -6.40 -6.82 -18.16
N PRO A 349 -7.71 -6.50 -18.23
CA PRO A 349 -8.39 -6.09 -19.48
C PRO A 349 -7.99 -4.68 -19.96
N VAL A 350 -6.79 -4.24 -19.62
CA VAL A 350 -6.14 -2.98 -19.98
C VAL A 350 -4.71 -3.36 -20.34
N SER A 351 -4.38 -3.33 -21.63
CA SER A 351 -3.01 -3.55 -22.10
C SER A 351 -2.07 -2.43 -21.66
N SER A 352 -0.79 -2.77 -21.52
CA SER A 352 0.28 -1.80 -21.37
C SER A 352 0.39 -0.93 -22.64
N LEU A 353 0.75 0.34 -22.47
CA LEU A 353 0.96 1.28 -23.56
C LEU A 353 2.44 1.34 -23.96
N GLU A 354 2.70 1.44 -25.26
CA GLU A 354 4.02 1.84 -25.77
C GLU A 354 4.30 3.30 -25.36
N VAL A 355 5.52 3.62 -24.90
CA VAL A 355 5.85 4.98 -24.43
C VAL A 355 6.95 5.62 -25.26
N ARG A 356 6.54 6.63 -26.04
CA ARG A 356 7.37 7.41 -26.97
C ARG A 356 7.74 8.77 -26.37
N PHE A 357 8.81 9.38 -26.88
CA PHE A 357 9.25 10.72 -26.51
C PHE A 357 9.52 11.51 -27.79
N THR A 358 9.06 12.76 -27.86
CA THR A 358 9.44 13.65 -28.97
C THR A 358 10.93 14.00 -28.88
N PRO A 359 11.58 14.36 -30.00
CA PRO A 359 12.95 14.89 -29.98
C PRO A 359 13.09 16.17 -29.13
N GLN A 360 12.00 16.92 -28.90
CA GLN A 360 11.96 18.03 -27.95
C GLN A 360 12.04 17.51 -26.51
N ALA A 361 11.14 16.61 -26.10
CA ALA A 361 11.11 16.07 -24.74
C ALA A 361 12.40 15.33 -24.35
N GLY A 362 13.05 14.67 -25.32
CA GLY A 362 14.37 14.04 -25.10
C GLY A 362 15.47 15.05 -24.75
N ARG A 363 15.54 16.19 -25.45
CA ARG A 363 16.48 17.27 -25.13
C ARG A 363 16.14 17.94 -23.80
N GLU A 364 14.87 18.27 -23.59
CA GLU A 364 14.39 18.89 -22.34
C GLU A 364 14.67 18.03 -21.10
N LEU A 365 14.73 16.69 -21.23
CA LEU A 365 15.18 15.79 -20.16
C LEU A 365 16.70 15.76 -20.00
N ALA A 366 17.47 15.75 -21.09
CA ALA A 366 18.93 15.81 -21.05
C ALA A 366 19.47 17.12 -20.44
N ASP A 367 18.68 18.20 -20.48
CA ASP A 367 18.98 19.47 -19.82
C ASP A 367 18.92 19.38 -18.28
N PHE A 368 18.25 18.40 -17.67
CA PHE A 368 18.22 18.24 -16.21
C PHE A 368 19.55 17.71 -15.66
N LEU A 369 19.97 18.28 -14.54
CA LEU A 369 21.11 17.81 -13.74
C LEU A 369 20.67 16.73 -12.74
N PRO A 370 21.44 15.63 -12.59
CA PRO A 370 21.31 14.68 -11.49
C PRO A 370 21.24 15.29 -10.09
N ALA A 371 20.49 14.63 -9.20
CA ALA A 371 20.40 14.98 -7.79
C ALA A 371 21.73 14.93 -7.01
N HIS A 372 22.67 14.07 -7.42
CA HIS A 372 23.93 13.83 -6.71
C HIS A 372 25.06 14.80 -7.09
N LEU A 373 24.90 15.65 -8.11
CA LEU A 373 25.94 16.57 -8.54
C LEU A 373 26.00 17.81 -7.64
N SER A 374 26.99 17.80 -6.74
CA SER A 374 27.35 18.94 -5.91
C SER A 374 28.07 20.00 -6.73
N GLY A 375 27.32 20.96 -7.26
CA GLY A 375 27.84 22.12 -7.99
C GLY A 375 27.04 23.39 -7.69
N PRO A 376 27.65 24.59 -7.83
CA PRO A 376 27.06 25.87 -7.44
C PRO A 376 25.73 26.17 -8.14
N SER A 377 24.90 26.98 -7.49
CA SER A 377 23.53 27.29 -7.94
C SER A 377 23.45 28.24 -9.15
N GLU A 378 24.59 28.65 -9.70
CA GLU A 378 24.71 29.58 -10.84
C GLU A 378 24.36 28.93 -12.19
N SER A 379 24.29 27.59 -12.22
CA SER A 379 23.74 26.85 -13.35
C SER A 379 22.23 27.12 -13.48
N HIS A 380 21.82 27.84 -14.53
CA HIS A 380 20.41 27.99 -14.94
C HIS A 380 19.71 26.67 -15.32
N ARG A 381 20.44 25.55 -15.46
CA ARG A 381 19.85 24.24 -15.76
C ARG A 381 19.02 23.70 -14.59
N PRO A 382 17.85 23.09 -14.83
CA PRO A 382 17.06 22.47 -13.77
C PRO A 382 17.78 21.25 -13.16
N ARG A 383 17.46 20.89 -11.92
CA ARG A 383 18.07 19.77 -11.20
C ARG A 383 17.00 18.86 -10.58
N PHE A 384 17.18 17.56 -10.68
CA PHE A 384 16.38 16.56 -9.97
C PHE A 384 16.67 16.59 -8.47
N LYS A 385 15.68 16.32 -7.60
CA LYS A 385 15.92 16.16 -6.15
C LYS A 385 16.23 14.71 -5.77
N PHE A 386 15.71 13.74 -6.52
CA PHE A 386 15.83 12.32 -6.22
C PHE A 386 16.45 11.50 -7.35
N LEU A 387 16.13 11.83 -8.61
CA LEU A 387 16.59 11.09 -9.78
C LEU A 387 18.08 11.35 -10.06
N ARG A 388 18.81 10.27 -10.33
CA ARG A 388 20.27 10.22 -10.47
C ARG A 388 20.74 10.45 -11.90
N SER A 389 19.87 10.36 -12.91
CA SER A 389 20.19 10.74 -14.30
C SER A 389 18.94 10.99 -15.16
N PRO A 390 19.06 11.63 -16.34
CA PRO A 390 17.99 11.73 -17.33
C PRO A 390 17.47 10.35 -17.80
N GLU A 391 18.30 9.33 -17.84
CA GLU A 391 17.92 7.96 -18.22
C GLU A 391 17.06 7.30 -17.14
N GLU A 392 17.37 7.50 -15.85
CA GLU A 392 16.52 7.08 -14.73
C GLU A 392 15.16 7.82 -14.78
N ALA A 393 15.14 9.09 -15.16
CA ALA A 393 13.92 9.86 -15.39
C ALA A 393 13.09 9.32 -16.57
N VAL A 394 13.73 9.00 -17.71
CA VAL A 394 13.07 8.35 -18.86
C VAL A 394 12.48 6.99 -18.46
N ALA A 395 13.21 6.18 -17.70
CA ALA A 395 12.73 4.90 -17.20
C ALA A 395 11.51 5.04 -16.27
N ALA A 396 11.55 5.99 -15.33
CA ALA A 396 10.44 6.30 -14.44
C ALA A 396 9.19 6.78 -15.21
N ILE A 397 9.35 7.68 -16.17
CA ILE A 397 8.27 8.18 -17.04
C ILE A 397 7.67 7.04 -17.87
N ARG A 398 8.50 6.14 -18.43
CA ARG A 398 8.04 4.92 -19.13
C ARG A 398 7.23 3.99 -18.23
N GLY A 399 7.70 3.75 -17.00
CA GLY A 399 6.98 2.94 -16.02
C GLY A 399 5.59 3.50 -15.70
N VAL A 400 5.52 4.78 -15.33
CA VAL A 400 4.25 5.46 -15.03
C VAL A 400 3.29 5.46 -16.22
N LEU A 401 3.76 5.78 -17.43
CA LEU A 401 2.90 5.94 -18.61
C LEU A 401 2.44 4.61 -19.23
N SER A 402 3.30 3.59 -19.26
CA SER A 402 2.97 2.27 -19.82
C SER A 402 1.83 1.59 -19.05
N ALA A 403 1.76 1.79 -17.74
CA ALA A 403 0.66 1.31 -16.90
C ALA A 403 -0.66 2.12 -17.02
N ASP A 404 -0.73 3.10 -17.92
CA ASP A 404 -1.83 4.06 -18.14
C ASP A 404 -2.35 4.72 -16.84
N PRO A 405 -1.74 5.83 -16.38
CA PRO A 405 -2.05 6.43 -15.09
C PRO A 405 -3.45 7.05 -15.02
N ARG A 406 -4.12 7.22 -16.18
CA ARG A 406 -5.45 7.84 -16.29
C ARG A 406 -6.53 7.02 -15.58
N SER A 407 -7.57 7.69 -15.10
CA SER A 407 -8.78 7.03 -14.60
C SER A 407 -9.65 6.52 -15.75
N VAL A 408 -10.44 5.47 -15.52
CA VAL A 408 -11.39 4.94 -16.53
C VAL A 408 -12.32 6.04 -17.06
N TYR A 409 -12.73 6.98 -16.20
CA TYR A 409 -13.49 8.17 -16.59
C TYR A 409 -12.73 9.00 -17.63
N ARG A 410 -11.46 9.36 -17.38
CA ARG A 410 -10.67 10.16 -18.32
C ARG A 410 -10.50 9.43 -19.67
N ARG A 411 -10.33 8.11 -19.67
CA ARG A 411 -10.21 7.31 -20.91
C ARG A 411 -11.48 7.23 -21.75
N THR A 412 -12.66 7.38 -21.13
CA THR A 412 -13.97 7.09 -21.77
C THR A 412 -14.87 8.32 -21.91
N ARG A 413 -14.59 9.42 -21.21
CA ARG A 413 -15.45 10.63 -21.17
C ARG A 413 -14.72 11.93 -21.51
N CYS A 414 -13.39 11.99 -21.40
CA CYS A 414 -12.64 13.16 -21.83
C CYS A 414 -12.35 13.08 -23.34
N ARG A 415 -12.68 14.15 -24.07
CA ARG A 415 -12.20 14.37 -25.46
C ARG A 415 -10.73 14.81 -25.47
N ASP A 416 -10.32 15.48 -24.39
CA ASP A 416 -8.93 15.67 -23.99
C ASP A 416 -8.17 14.33 -23.98
N ARG A 417 -7.12 14.25 -24.80
CA ARG A 417 -6.14 13.16 -24.83
C ARG A 417 -4.81 13.55 -24.18
N LEU A 418 -4.65 14.79 -23.72
CA LEU A 418 -3.46 15.19 -22.99
C LEU A 418 -3.51 14.60 -21.58
N PHE A 419 -2.34 14.48 -20.97
CA PHE A 419 -2.16 14.16 -19.57
C PHE A 419 -0.94 14.93 -19.07
N PHE A 420 -1.06 15.42 -17.85
CA PHE A 420 -0.04 16.19 -17.17
C PHE A 420 0.24 15.48 -15.85
N PHE A 421 1.50 15.34 -15.47
CA PHE A 421 1.88 14.88 -14.14
C PHE A 421 3.26 15.41 -13.76
N THR A 422 3.53 15.42 -12.46
CA THR A 422 4.81 15.81 -11.90
C THR A 422 5.57 14.57 -11.46
N LEU A 423 6.84 14.46 -11.83
CA LEU A 423 7.79 13.47 -11.33
C LEU A 423 9.05 14.20 -10.87
N ASP A 424 9.43 13.99 -9.62
CA ASP A 424 10.54 14.69 -8.97
C ASP A 424 10.37 16.23 -9.09
N THR A 425 11.30 16.92 -9.76
CA THR A 425 11.24 18.36 -10.06
C THR A 425 10.80 18.67 -11.49
N ALA A 426 10.27 17.70 -12.23
CA ALA A 426 9.84 17.83 -13.61
C ALA A 426 8.31 17.71 -13.79
N ASP A 427 7.71 18.65 -14.53
CA ASP A 427 6.35 18.56 -15.05
C ASP A 427 6.37 17.99 -16.47
N ILE A 428 5.67 16.87 -16.65
CA ILE A 428 5.60 16.09 -17.88
C ILE A 428 4.26 16.32 -18.57
N THR A 429 4.31 16.79 -19.81
CA THR A 429 3.15 16.85 -20.72
C THR A 429 3.22 15.71 -21.71
N CYS A 430 2.18 14.90 -21.77
CA CYS A 430 2.09 13.76 -22.69
C CYS A 430 0.70 13.65 -23.34
N TRP A 431 0.61 12.94 -24.45
CA TRP A 431 -0.61 12.72 -25.22
C TRP A 431 -0.85 11.23 -25.43
N PHE A 432 -2.11 10.79 -25.36
CA PHE A 432 -2.47 9.38 -25.43
C PHE A 432 -3.13 9.06 -26.77
N GLY A 433 -2.43 8.24 -27.56
CA GLY A 433 -2.91 7.66 -28.81
C GLY A 433 -3.82 6.45 -28.59
N GLN A 434 -3.78 5.51 -29.52
CA GLN A 434 -4.39 4.18 -29.38
C GLN A 434 -3.25 3.18 -29.21
N GLY A 435 -3.15 2.52 -28.05
CA GLY A 435 -2.04 1.62 -27.72
C GLY A 435 -0.73 2.29 -27.29
N PHE A 436 -0.61 3.62 -27.36
CA PHE A 436 0.60 4.34 -26.96
C PHE A 436 0.33 5.65 -26.19
N ALA A 437 1.34 6.10 -25.45
CA ALA A 437 1.46 7.42 -24.86
C ALA A 437 2.75 8.08 -25.35
N GLU A 438 2.69 9.36 -25.73
CA GLU A 438 3.83 10.12 -26.24
C GLU A 438 4.12 11.32 -25.33
N VAL A 439 5.36 11.42 -24.85
CA VAL A 439 5.83 12.57 -24.07
C VAL A 439 6.14 13.71 -25.03
N LEU A 440 5.30 14.74 -24.98
CA LEU A 440 5.39 15.91 -25.87
C LEU A 440 6.39 16.94 -25.35
N ARG A 441 6.45 17.14 -24.03
CA ARG A 441 7.26 18.17 -23.38
C ARG A 441 7.60 17.81 -21.94
N VAL A 442 8.80 18.18 -21.49
CA VAL A 442 9.19 18.16 -20.08
C VAL A 442 9.68 19.55 -19.68
N ARG A 443 9.34 20.01 -18.48
CA ARG A 443 9.76 21.30 -17.92
C ARG A 443 10.11 21.16 -16.46
N PRO A 444 10.97 22.02 -15.88
CA PRO A 444 11.01 22.14 -14.42
C PRO A 444 9.64 22.53 -13.88
N VAL A 445 9.27 21.94 -12.75
CA VAL A 445 8.21 22.46 -11.89
C VAL A 445 8.54 23.92 -11.60
N GLY A 446 7.60 24.81 -11.89
CA GLY A 446 7.81 26.24 -11.71
C GLY A 446 8.19 26.53 -10.26
N GLN A 447 9.38 27.11 -10.04
CA GLN A 447 9.72 27.67 -8.74
C GLN A 447 8.68 28.76 -8.43
N CYS A 448 7.84 28.53 -7.43
CA CYS A 448 7.21 29.63 -6.71
C CYS A 448 8.34 30.43 -6.07
N ILE A 449 8.77 31.49 -6.74
CA ILE A 449 9.38 32.63 -6.06
C ILE A 449 8.37 33.04 -4.99
N ALA A 450 8.70 32.83 -3.72
CA ALA A 450 7.88 33.29 -2.60
C ALA A 450 7.98 34.82 -2.57
N SER A 451 7.07 35.49 -3.27
CA SER A 451 7.10 36.93 -3.49
C SER A 451 6.53 37.68 -2.28
N MET A 452 7.41 37.92 -1.30
CA MET A 452 7.20 38.72 -0.07
C MET A 452 6.23 38.14 0.96
#